data_AF-A0A662D8E0-F1
#
_entry.id   AF-A0A662D8E0-F1
#
_cell.length_a   1.000
_cell.length_b   1.000
_cell.length_c   1.000
_cell.angle_alpha   90.00
_cell.angle_beta   90.00
_cell.angle_gamma   90.00
#
_symmetry.space_group_name_H-M   'P 1'
#
loop_
_entity.id
_entity.type
_entity.pdbx_description
1 polymer ?
#
loop_
_entity_poly.entity_id
_entity_poly.type
_entity_poly.pdbx_seq_one_letter_code
_entity_poly.pdbx_strand_id
1 'polypeptide(L)'
;MVKTVTLTEENLMGVLKNFDGKKYLFLFYQEEELLMEKIFDDTGQSELQKMQFIKDIRFDVQKIKRLFADYGVHFNFLFITKVKWSNQLMDVTEFAPQQYENFKITGEFFSVFYNLAKATGGVTLSSQNPEAAFKKAVEVAENYYLLYYRPLNYQADGKFRQIKVVVRNRNYKVIHRLGYVAD
;
A
#
# COMPACT_ATOMS: atom_id res chain seq x y z
N MET A 1 12.39 14.02 -16.30
CA MET A 1 11.09 13.93 -16.99
C MET A 1 10.15 13.14 -16.08
N VAL A 2 9.22 13.82 -15.40
CA VAL A 2 8.26 13.14 -14.50
C VAL A 2 7.11 12.63 -15.39
N LYS A 3 6.96 11.30 -15.50
CA LYS A 3 5.83 10.68 -16.19
C LYS A 3 4.74 10.41 -15.16
N THR A 4 3.62 11.08 -15.28
CA THR A 4 2.41 10.77 -14.51
C THR A 4 1.70 9.62 -15.21
N VAL A 5 1.53 8.48 -14.52
CA VAL A 5 0.81 7.31 -15.02
C VAL A 5 -0.25 6.92 -14.01
N THR A 6 -1.50 6.86 -14.43
CA THR A 6 -2.59 6.30 -13.62
C THR A 6 -2.42 4.79 -13.55
N LEU A 7 -2.23 4.25 -12.35
CA LEU A 7 -2.03 2.81 -12.14
C LEU A 7 -3.39 2.10 -12.02
N THR A 8 -3.62 1.11 -12.87
CA THR A 8 -4.73 0.14 -12.78
C THR A 8 -4.14 -1.26 -12.61
N GLU A 9 -4.93 -2.23 -12.13
CA GLU A 9 -4.44 -3.61 -11.97
C GLU A 9 -3.88 -4.19 -13.29
N GLU A 10 -4.52 -3.86 -14.41
CA GLU A 10 -4.14 -4.32 -15.75
C GLU A 10 -2.83 -3.70 -16.26
N ASN A 11 -2.58 -2.42 -15.96
CA ASN A 11 -1.41 -1.72 -16.50
C ASN A 11 -0.18 -1.80 -15.59
N LEU A 12 -0.37 -2.13 -14.31
CA LEU A 12 0.68 -2.17 -13.29
C LEU A 12 1.86 -3.06 -13.73
N MET A 13 1.60 -4.22 -14.31
CA MET A 13 2.65 -5.11 -14.80
C MET A 13 3.48 -4.48 -15.92
N GLY A 14 2.82 -3.87 -16.91
CA GLY A 14 3.49 -3.23 -18.04
C GLY A 14 4.34 -2.05 -17.58
N VAL A 15 3.83 -1.26 -16.62
CA VAL A 15 4.57 -0.15 -16.02
C VAL A 15 5.80 -0.67 -15.28
N LEU A 16 5.64 -1.69 -14.42
CA LEU A 16 6.77 -2.23 -13.65
C LEU A 16 7.84 -2.90 -14.54
N LYS A 17 7.45 -3.57 -15.64
CA LYS A 17 8.40 -4.17 -16.58
C LYS A 17 9.32 -3.15 -17.27
N ASN A 18 8.87 -1.91 -17.43
CA ASN A 18 9.62 -0.88 -18.14
C ASN A 18 10.71 -0.21 -17.30
N PHE A 19 10.88 -0.60 -16.02
CA PHE A 19 11.93 -0.06 -15.16
C PHE A 19 12.97 -1.14 -14.86
N ASP A 20 14.18 -0.94 -15.38
CA ASP A 20 15.34 -1.73 -14.99
C ASP A 20 15.81 -1.36 -13.56
N GLY A 21 16.41 -2.32 -12.88
CA GLY A 21 16.93 -2.13 -11.53
C GLY A 21 15.87 -2.19 -10.41
N LYS A 22 16.27 -1.72 -9.23
CA LYS A 22 15.45 -1.76 -8.01
C LYS A 22 14.40 -0.67 -8.06
N LYS A 23 13.13 -1.07 -7.88
CA LYS A 23 11.97 -0.19 -8.01
C LYS A 23 11.52 0.24 -6.62
N TYR A 24 11.48 1.54 -6.37
CA TYR A 24 10.94 2.09 -5.13
C TYR A 24 9.58 2.72 -5.41
N LEU A 25 8.54 2.24 -4.71
CA LEU A 25 7.20 2.81 -4.80
C LEU A 25 6.85 3.47 -3.48
N PHE A 26 6.45 4.73 -3.51
CA PHE A 26 6.01 5.48 -2.34
C PHE A 26 4.54 5.83 -2.49
N LEU A 27 3.69 5.22 -1.67
CA LEU A 27 2.28 5.55 -1.61
C LEU A 27 2.05 6.56 -0.49
N PHE A 28 1.60 7.75 -0.86
CA PHE A 28 1.09 8.75 0.06
C PHE A 28 -0.41 8.58 0.15
N TYR A 29 -0.93 8.36 1.35
CA TYR A 29 -2.37 8.23 1.59
C TYR A 29 -2.75 9.15 2.73
N GLN A 30 -3.71 10.02 2.49
CA GLN A 30 -4.35 10.82 3.51
C GLN A 30 -5.80 10.36 3.64
N GLU A 31 -6.31 10.26 4.86
CA GLU A 31 -7.73 10.01 5.08
C GLU A 31 -8.55 11.17 4.52
N GLU A 32 -9.40 10.88 3.54
CA GLU A 32 -10.44 11.78 3.07
C GLU A 32 -11.79 11.29 3.60
N GLU A 33 -12.58 12.23 4.12
CA GLU A 33 -13.99 11.97 4.44
C GLU A 33 -14.76 12.29 3.17
N LEU A 34 -15.37 11.26 2.58
CA LEU A 34 -16.24 11.46 1.43
C LEU A 34 -17.64 11.75 1.95
N LEU A 35 -18.23 12.84 1.45
CA LEU A 35 -19.66 13.09 1.59
C LEU A 35 -20.37 12.15 0.62
N MET A 36 -20.96 11.09 1.16
CA MET A 36 -21.82 10.20 0.40
C MET A 36 -23.27 10.55 0.72
N GLU A 37 -24.12 10.57 -0.30
CA GLU A 37 -25.57 10.62 -0.07
C GLU A 37 -25.93 9.44 0.83
N LYS A 38 -26.68 9.68 1.91
CA LYS A 38 -27.34 8.65 2.71
C LYS A 38 -28.18 7.86 1.73
N ILE A 39 -27.67 6.71 1.34
CA ILE A 39 -28.39 5.75 0.51
C ILE A 39 -29.46 5.01 1.37
N PHE A 40 -29.85 5.52 2.55
CA PHE A 40 -30.43 4.69 3.62
C PHE A 40 -31.85 5.07 4.05
N ASP A 41 -32.73 4.09 3.85
CA ASP A 41 -33.84 3.70 4.75
C ASP A 41 -33.32 2.58 5.69
N ASP A 42 -33.93 2.42 6.89
CA ASP A 42 -33.42 1.71 8.09
C ASP A 42 -33.30 0.16 7.98
N THR A 43 -33.17 -0.41 6.78
CA THR A 43 -33.44 -1.83 6.52
C THR A 43 -32.21 -2.76 6.45
N GLY A 44 -31.01 -2.31 6.80
CA GLY A 44 -29.80 -3.16 6.87
C GLY A 44 -29.19 -3.55 5.51
N GLN A 45 -29.75 -3.12 4.38
CA GLN A 45 -29.12 -3.24 3.06
C GLN A 45 -27.88 -2.34 2.90
N SER A 46 -27.71 -1.38 3.81
CA SER A 46 -26.62 -0.41 3.88
C SER A 46 -25.25 -1.05 4.07
N GLU A 47 -25.14 -1.99 4.99
CA GLU A 47 -23.90 -2.72 5.27
C GLU A 47 -23.54 -3.64 4.12
N LEU A 48 -24.53 -4.24 3.45
CA LEU A 48 -24.27 -5.13 2.31
C LEU A 48 -23.72 -4.35 1.11
N GLN A 49 -24.26 -3.16 0.80
CA GLN A 49 -23.76 -2.30 -0.27
C GLN A 49 -22.41 -1.65 0.07
N LYS A 50 -22.19 -1.23 1.33
CA LYS A 50 -20.85 -0.80 1.80
C LYS A 50 -19.84 -1.94 1.68
N MET A 51 -20.20 -3.15 2.11
CA MET A 51 -19.37 -4.35 1.92
C MET A 51 -19.19 -4.68 0.45
N GLN A 52 -20.14 -4.37 -0.42
CA GLN A 52 -20.06 -4.60 -1.86
C GLN A 52 -19.13 -3.60 -2.55
N PHE A 53 -19.22 -2.31 -2.22
CA PHE A 53 -18.25 -1.29 -2.66
C PHE A 53 -16.83 -1.61 -2.18
N ILE A 54 -16.69 -2.02 -0.91
CA ILE A 54 -15.43 -2.52 -0.37
C ILE A 54 -14.97 -3.79 -1.11
N LYS A 55 -15.89 -4.71 -1.44
CA LYS A 55 -15.61 -5.93 -2.23
C LYS A 55 -15.16 -5.62 -3.64
N ASP A 56 -15.77 -4.63 -4.31
CA ASP A 56 -15.42 -4.24 -5.68
C ASP A 56 -14.02 -3.60 -5.73
N ILE A 57 -13.54 -3.06 -4.61
CA ILE A 57 -12.16 -2.57 -4.43
C ILE A 57 -11.24 -3.63 -3.81
N ARG A 58 -11.68 -4.88 -3.62
CA ARG A 58 -10.80 -5.97 -3.14
C ARG A 58 -9.81 -6.33 -4.23
N PHE A 59 -8.69 -5.61 -4.23
CA PHE A 59 -7.46 -6.07 -4.82
C PHE A 59 -7.14 -7.48 -4.31
N ASP A 60 -6.76 -8.39 -5.20
CA ASP A 60 -6.15 -9.65 -4.78
C ASP A 60 -4.77 -9.34 -4.17
N VAL A 61 -4.77 -9.12 -2.85
CA VAL A 61 -3.60 -8.75 -2.07
C VAL A 61 -2.49 -9.79 -2.23
N GLN A 62 -2.83 -11.07 -2.42
CA GLN A 62 -1.84 -12.12 -2.60
C GLN A 62 -1.20 -12.04 -3.99
N LYS A 63 -2.00 -11.80 -5.02
CA LYS A 63 -1.52 -11.56 -6.38
C LYS A 63 -0.61 -10.34 -6.42
N ILE A 64 -1.02 -9.20 -5.83
CA ILE A 64 -0.21 -7.98 -5.76
C ILE A 64 1.10 -8.22 -5.00
N LYS A 65 1.06 -8.91 -3.85
CA LYS A 65 2.27 -9.23 -3.07
C LYS A 65 3.26 -10.07 -3.88
N ARG A 66 2.77 -11.10 -4.58
CA ARG A 66 3.61 -11.95 -5.43
C ARG A 66 4.21 -11.15 -6.59
N LEU A 67 3.39 -10.32 -7.23
CA LEU A 67 3.80 -9.45 -8.31
C LEU A 67 4.92 -8.49 -7.87
N PHE A 68 4.69 -7.75 -6.78
CA PHE A 68 5.66 -6.80 -6.26
C PHE A 68 6.96 -7.48 -5.84
N ALA A 69 6.88 -8.67 -5.22
CA ALA A 69 8.05 -9.44 -4.85
C ALA A 69 8.85 -9.90 -6.07
N ASP A 70 8.17 -10.40 -7.09
CA ASP A 70 8.75 -10.88 -8.34
C ASP A 70 9.53 -9.78 -9.07
N TYR A 71 8.91 -8.61 -9.27
CA TYR A 71 9.54 -7.44 -9.91
C TYR A 71 10.56 -6.71 -9.03
N GLY A 72 10.79 -7.17 -7.79
CA GLY A 72 11.72 -6.54 -6.86
C GLY A 72 11.30 -5.14 -6.43
N VAL A 73 9.99 -4.89 -6.35
CA VAL A 73 9.43 -3.62 -5.89
C VAL A 73 9.60 -3.52 -4.37
N HIS A 74 10.15 -2.39 -3.93
CA HIS A 74 10.25 -2.00 -2.53
C HIS A 74 9.16 -0.96 -2.23
N PHE A 75 8.08 -1.38 -1.57
CA PHE A 75 6.89 -0.56 -1.37
C PHE A 75 6.88 0.13 -0.01
N ASN A 76 6.89 1.46 -0.02
CA ASN A 76 6.80 2.31 1.15
C ASN A 76 5.42 2.95 1.24
N PHE A 77 4.84 2.94 2.43
CA PHE A 77 3.53 3.48 2.71
C PHE A 77 3.62 4.65 3.69
N LEU A 78 3.21 5.83 3.25
CA LEU A 78 3.23 7.09 3.98
C LEU A 78 1.77 7.47 4.28
N PHE A 79 1.34 7.19 5.50
CA PHE A 79 0.03 7.58 6.01
C PHE A 79 0.10 9.03 6.52
N ILE A 80 -0.56 9.93 5.82
CA ILE A 80 -0.62 11.35 6.18
C ILE A 80 -1.83 11.56 7.07
N THR A 81 -1.56 11.95 8.32
CA THR A 81 -2.59 12.33 9.28
C THR A 81 -2.96 13.80 9.09
N LYS A 82 -4.25 14.13 9.11
CA LYS A 82 -4.70 15.52 9.08
C LYS A 82 -4.29 16.21 10.38
N VAL A 83 -3.73 17.42 10.27
CA VAL A 83 -3.61 18.34 11.40
C VAL A 83 -5.04 18.73 11.79
N LYS A 84 -5.48 18.38 13.00
CA LYS A 84 -6.73 18.92 13.54
C LYS A 84 -6.48 20.39 13.86
N TRP A 85 -6.79 21.28 12.93
CA TRP A 85 -6.93 22.69 13.26
C TRP A 85 -8.02 22.75 14.33
N SER A 86 -7.74 23.38 15.48
CA SER A 86 -8.71 23.54 16.56
C SER A 86 -10.04 24.01 16.00
N ASN A 87 -11.13 23.34 16.39
CA ASN A 87 -12.52 23.54 15.96
C ASN A 87 -13.06 24.96 16.23
N GLN A 88 -12.48 25.99 15.62
CA GLN A 88 -12.93 27.38 15.70
C GLN A 88 -13.09 28.02 14.31
N LEU A 89 -13.10 27.20 13.27
CA LEU A 89 -13.59 27.59 11.95
C LEU A 89 -14.76 26.66 11.64
N MET A 90 -15.91 27.30 11.40
CA MET A 90 -17.25 26.73 11.24
C MET A 90 -17.26 25.27 10.79
N ASP A 91 -17.92 24.45 11.61
CA ASP A 91 -18.21 23.07 11.28
C ASP A 91 -19.19 23.06 10.09
N VAL A 92 -18.67 22.81 8.88
CA VAL A 92 -19.47 22.74 7.65
C VAL A 92 -20.50 21.59 7.74
N THR A 93 -20.43 20.74 8.76
CA THR A 93 -21.47 19.73 9.06
C THR A 93 -22.82 20.34 9.45
N GLU A 94 -22.90 21.61 9.87
CA GLU A 94 -24.21 22.27 10.09
C GLU A 94 -24.97 22.58 8.79
N PHE A 95 -24.29 22.54 7.62
CA PHE A 95 -24.91 22.76 6.31
C PHE A 95 -24.99 21.51 5.44
N ALA A 96 -24.53 20.35 5.94
CA ALA A 96 -24.77 19.09 5.25
C ALA A 96 -26.28 18.77 5.30
N PRO A 97 -26.98 18.66 4.16
CA PRO A 97 -28.38 18.23 4.17
C PRO A 97 -28.47 16.87 4.89
N GLN A 98 -29.52 16.62 5.67
CA GLN A 98 -29.71 15.40 6.49
C GLN A 98 -29.57 14.07 5.71
N GLN A 99 -29.55 14.16 4.39
CA GLN A 99 -29.35 13.11 3.39
C GLN A 99 -27.88 12.82 3.05
N TYR A 100 -26.87 13.31 3.77
CA TYR A 100 -25.46 12.94 3.54
C TYR A 100 -24.79 12.45 4.82
N GLU A 101 -23.88 11.47 4.71
CA GLU A 101 -23.07 10.95 5.81
C GLU A 101 -21.58 10.90 5.43
N ASN A 102 -20.71 11.16 6.42
CA ASN A 102 -19.26 11.05 6.24
C ASN A 102 -18.87 9.57 6.18
N PHE A 103 -18.37 9.13 5.03
CA PHE A 103 -17.86 7.78 4.84
C PHE A 103 -16.33 7.76 4.94
N LYS A 104 -15.79 6.92 5.84
CA LYS A 104 -14.35 6.72 6.06
C LYS A 104 -13.91 5.37 5.50
N ILE A 105 -13.08 5.37 4.47
CA ILE A 105 -12.60 4.14 3.81
C ILE A 105 -11.25 3.66 4.39
N THR A 106 -11.02 3.79 5.69
CA THR A 106 -9.65 3.87 6.23
C THR A 106 -9.05 2.57 6.75
N GLY A 107 -9.84 1.76 7.47
CA GLY A 107 -9.29 0.59 8.20
C GLY A 107 -8.75 -0.50 7.28
N GLU A 108 -9.52 -0.88 6.26
CA GLU A 108 -9.16 -1.98 5.37
C GLU A 108 -7.97 -1.61 4.46
N PHE A 109 -8.00 -0.41 3.86
CA PHE A 109 -6.93 0.08 2.99
C PHE A 109 -5.60 0.22 3.72
N PHE A 110 -5.62 0.76 4.95
CA PHE A 110 -4.41 0.84 5.77
C PHE A 110 -3.81 -0.55 5.99
N SER A 111 -4.64 -1.53 6.37
CA SER A 111 -4.17 -2.90 6.64
C SER A 111 -3.57 -3.58 5.40
N VAL A 112 -4.14 -3.33 4.21
CA VAL A 112 -3.65 -3.88 2.94
C VAL A 112 -2.27 -3.31 2.61
N PHE A 113 -2.12 -1.98 2.63
CA PHE A 113 -0.86 -1.32 2.29
C PHE A 113 0.23 -1.56 3.33
N TYR A 114 -0.14 -1.61 4.62
CA TYR A 114 0.77 -2.04 5.68
C TYR A 114 1.34 -3.45 5.41
N ASN A 115 0.46 -4.40 5.08
CA ASN A 115 0.86 -5.77 4.77
C ASN A 115 1.70 -5.86 3.49
N LEU A 116 1.45 -5.00 2.50
CA LEU A 116 2.22 -4.93 1.27
C LEU A 116 3.63 -4.36 1.51
N ALA A 117 3.74 -3.30 2.32
CA ALA A 117 5.03 -2.74 2.71
C ALA A 117 5.88 -3.79 3.44
N LYS A 118 5.26 -4.51 4.38
CA LYS A 118 5.93 -5.62 5.08
C LYS A 118 6.38 -6.75 4.15
N ALA A 119 5.58 -7.12 3.14
CA ALA A 119 5.88 -8.24 2.23
C ALA A 119 7.00 -7.92 1.21
N THR A 120 7.16 -6.65 0.88
CA THR A 120 8.20 -6.15 -0.05
C THR A 120 9.44 -5.64 0.67
N GLY A 121 9.32 -5.44 1.98
CA GLY A 121 10.38 -4.95 2.82
C GLY A 121 10.46 -3.43 2.94
N GLY A 122 9.47 -2.67 2.46
CA GLY A 122 9.44 -1.24 2.73
C GLY A 122 8.94 -0.88 4.12
N VAL A 123 8.75 0.41 4.34
CA VAL A 123 8.31 0.97 5.62
C VAL A 123 6.87 1.47 5.57
N THR A 124 6.21 1.46 6.72
CA THR A 124 5.00 2.22 6.95
C THR A 124 5.31 3.33 7.93
N LEU A 125 5.07 4.58 7.54
CA LEU A 125 5.26 5.76 8.37
C LEU A 125 3.95 6.54 8.46
N SER A 126 3.62 7.01 9.65
CA SER A 126 2.48 7.89 9.91
C SER A 126 3.00 9.27 10.32
N SER A 127 2.51 10.35 9.70
CA SER A 127 2.99 11.71 9.98
C SER A 127 1.98 12.78 9.60
N GLN A 128 2.03 13.94 10.26
CA GLN A 128 1.34 15.16 9.83
C GLN A 128 2.19 16.01 8.86
N ASN A 129 3.47 15.68 8.74
CA ASN A 129 4.42 16.31 7.83
C ASN A 129 4.85 15.29 6.76
N PRO A 130 4.29 15.38 5.53
CA PRO A 130 4.63 14.47 4.43
C PRO A 130 6.10 14.54 4.02
N GLU A 131 6.71 15.73 4.06
CA GLU A 131 8.11 15.92 3.66
C GLU A 131 9.06 15.19 4.61
N ALA A 132 8.88 15.35 5.91
CA ALA A 132 9.69 14.67 6.92
C ALA A 132 9.51 13.14 6.85
N ALA A 133 8.28 12.68 6.65
CA ALA A 133 7.99 11.26 6.50
C ALA A 133 8.62 10.68 5.23
N PHE A 134 8.55 11.40 4.12
CA PHE A 134 9.18 10.98 2.87
C PHE A 134 10.70 10.94 2.98
N LYS A 135 11.33 11.98 3.54
CA LYS A 135 12.77 11.99 3.83
C LYS A 135 13.18 10.77 4.64
N LYS A 136 12.41 10.42 5.68
CA LYS A 136 12.69 9.24 6.49
C LYS A 136 12.50 7.93 5.73
N ALA A 137 11.48 7.83 4.88
CA ALA A 137 11.27 6.65 4.05
C ALA A 137 12.42 6.46 3.04
N VAL A 138 12.94 7.54 2.45
CA VAL A 138 14.11 7.51 1.55
C VAL A 138 15.36 7.08 2.31
N GLU A 139 15.63 7.65 3.49
CA GLU A 139 16.77 7.27 4.33
C GLU A 139 16.75 5.76 4.65
N VAL A 140 15.59 5.20 4.97
CA VAL A 140 15.46 3.76 5.22
C VAL A 140 15.62 2.95 3.92
N ALA A 141 15.10 3.45 2.80
CA ALA A 141 15.17 2.81 1.50
C ALA A 141 16.60 2.73 0.93
N GLU A 142 17.45 3.70 1.26
CA GLU A 142 18.87 3.77 0.87
C GLU A 142 19.76 2.84 1.70
N ASN A 143 19.39 2.57 2.95
CA ASN A 143 20.17 1.73 3.86
C ASN A 143 19.88 0.23 3.64
N TYR A 144 20.54 -0.39 2.66
CA TYR A 144 20.41 -1.83 2.43
C TYR A 144 21.72 -2.52 2.02
N TYR A 145 21.80 -3.80 2.37
CA TYR A 145 22.82 -4.70 1.85
C TYR A 145 22.27 -5.49 0.66
N LEU A 146 23.08 -5.63 -0.40
CA LEU A 146 22.76 -6.50 -1.53
C LEU A 146 23.32 -7.89 -1.27
N LEU A 147 22.42 -8.87 -1.17
CA LEU A 147 22.78 -10.27 -1.10
C LEU A 147 22.26 -10.97 -2.36
N TYR A 148 23.18 -11.53 -3.14
CA TYR A 148 22.85 -12.35 -4.29
C TYR A 148 22.91 -13.82 -3.89
N TYR A 149 21.92 -14.60 -4.30
CA TYR A 149 21.96 -16.05 -4.21
C TYR A 149 21.46 -16.64 -5.52
N ARG A 150 21.96 -17.83 -5.84
CA ARG A 150 21.47 -18.64 -6.96
C ARG A 150 21.06 -20.00 -6.41
N PRO A 151 19.84 -20.50 -6.69
CA PRO A 151 19.46 -21.85 -6.32
C PRO A 151 20.34 -22.86 -7.07
N LEU A 152 20.81 -23.89 -6.37
CA LEU A 152 21.65 -24.95 -6.95
C LEU A 152 20.95 -25.69 -8.11
N ASN A 153 19.66 -25.98 -7.95
CA ASN A 153 18.85 -26.73 -8.92
C ASN A 153 17.70 -25.85 -9.46
N TYR A 154 18.05 -24.80 -10.21
CA TYR A 154 17.03 -23.93 -10.81
C TYR A 154 16.17 -24.70 -11.82
N GLN A 155 14.84 -24.51 -11.76
CA GLN A 155 13.87 -25.02 -12.72
C GLN A 155 12.90 -23.90 -13.09
N ALA A 156 12.83 -23.54 -14.38
CA ALA A 156 11.88 -22.57 -14.93
C ALA A 156 10.51 -23.25 -15.14
N ASP A 157 9.78 -23.47 -14.05
CA ASP A 157 8.49 -24.16 -14.04
C ASP A 157 7.28 -23.23 -13.83
N GLY A 158 7.49 -21.92 -13.88
CA GLY A 158 6.47 -20.89 -13.68
C GLY A 158 5.95 -20.80 -12.23
N LYS A 159 6.54 -21.53 -11.28
CA LYS A 159 6.08 -21.54 -9.89
C LYS A 159 6.72 -20.43 -9.08
N PHE A 160 5.97 -19.89 -8.13
CA PHE A 160 6.48 -18.91 -7.16
C PHE A 160 7.40 -19.60 -6.14
N ARG A 161 8.65 -19.14 -6.07
CA ARG A 161 9.68 -19.60 -5.14
C ARG A 161 9.78 -18.62 -3.98
N GLN A 162 9.42 -19.07 -2.78
CA GLN A 162 9.52 -18.25 -1.58
C GLN A 162 10.98 -18.15 -1.10
N ILE A 163 11.37 -16.94 -0.71
CA ILE A 163 12.66 -16.66 -0.07
C ILE A 163 12.44 -16.54 1.42
N LYS A 164 13.30 -17.16 2.22
CA LYS A 164 13.34 -17.00 3.67
C LYS A 164 14.77 -16.68 4.08
N VAL A 165 14.97 -15.50 4.67
CA VAL A 165 16.28 -15.10 5.21
C VAL A 165 16.25 -15.21 6.73
N VAL A 166 17.25 -15.89 7.30
CA VAL A 166 17.42 -16.05 8.74
C VAL A 166 18.80 -15.54 9.14
N VAL A 167 18.84 -14.64 10.11
CA VAL A 167 20.08 -14.11 10.70
C VAL A 167 20.30 -14.72 12.07
N ARG A 168 21.57 -14.97 12.42
CA ARG A 168 21.93 -15.55 13.73
C ARG A 168 21.65 -14.60 14.89
N ASN A 169 21.91 -13.31 14.70
CA ASN A 169 21.68 -12.28 15.71
C ASN A 169 20.27 -11.70 15.58
N ARG A 170 19.50 -11.77 16.67
CA ARG A 170 18.08 -11.33 16.73
C ARG A 170 17.91 -9.80 16.80
N ASN A 171 18.99 -9.05 17.00
CA ASN A 171 18.96 -7.59 17.06
C ASN A 171 18.88 -6.92 15.68
N TYR A 172 18.97 -7.70 14.60
CA TYR A 172 18.83 -7.19 13.24
C TYR A 172 17.40 -7.37 12.71
N LYS A 173 16.86 -6.31 12.12
CA LYS A 173 15.64 -6.37 11.32
C LYS A 173 16.02 -6.78 9.90
N VAL A 174 15.60 -7.97 9.50
CA VAL A 174 15.82 -8.45 8.14
C VAL A 174 14.65 -8.04 7.25
N ILE A 175 15.01 -7.49 6.11
CA ILE A 175 14.08 -6.99 5.10
C ILE A 175 14.48 -7.63 3.78
N HIS A 176 13.58 -8.41 3.17
CA HIS A 176 13.83 -9.07 1.89
C HIS A 176 12.53 -9.25 1.09
N ARG A 177 12.64 -9.37 -0.24
CA ARG A 177 11.50 -9.73 -1.09
C ARG A 177 10.94 -11.09 -0.70
N LEU A 178 9.61 -11.25 -0.77
CA LEU A 178 8.95 -12.51 -0.42
C LEU A 178 9.40 -13.71 -1.28
N GLY A 179 9.72 -13.49 -2.55
CA GLY A 179 10.01 -14.55 -3.51
C GLY A 179 10.08 -14.03 -4.94
N TYR A 180 10.04 -14.94 -5.90
CA TYR A 180 10.07 -14.68 -7.35
C TYR A 180 9.38 -15.82 -8.10
N VAL A 181 8.88 -15.57 -9.29
CA VAL A 181 8.39 -16.58 -10.23
C VAL A 181 9.61 -17.15 -10.96
N ALA A 182 9.69 -18.48 -11.07
CA ALA A 182 10.76 -19.14 -11.80
C ALA A 182 10.37 -19.29 -13.27
N ASP A 183 10.68 -18.28 -14.08
CA ASP A 183 10.46 -18.24 -15.54
C ASP A 183 11.76 -18.28 -16.37
#